data_AF-A0AAD6YW97-F1
#
_entry.id   AF-A0AAD6YW97-F1
#
_cell.length_a   1.000
_cell.length_b   1.000
_cell.length_c   1.000
_cell.angle_alpha   90.00
_cell.angle_beta   90.00
_cell.angle_gamma   90.00
#
_symmetry.space_group_name_H-M   'P 1'
#
loop_
_entity.id
_entity.type
_entity.pdbx_description
1 polymer ?
#
loop_
_entity_poly.entity_id
_entity_poly.type
_entity_poly.pdbx_seq_one_letter_code
_entity_poly.pdbx_strand_id
1 'polypeptide(L)'
;MSTQAPRKLLVLDLNGTLLLRSKRTRSGPSAPNQGITRSRLVHPRPYLGTFKEYIFHPSTKKWLDAMVWSSAQPHSVADMLNHCFGQQQREFLAIWARDTLGLPPSLYHKKTQTTKDLAKPWATFPEHSHRTTLLLDDSARKAHLHPHNHVCVREYLAETRRHDLEVSQSSSSTPAPSGKPRKASKSKPKNAHAAELASVDASVDTPPAWFLSSPKYDETLLAVVGILETVKSETDVAEWIRGGGLLAAGVADTVVEQATDSGLGALANQMAALNLAQEVWFNSEATVNHWVGRGVLALEALQIPVVAGVRR
;
A
#
# COMPACT_ATOMS: atom_id res chain seq x y z
N MET A 1 -20.58 2.66 -31.49
CA MET A 1 -19.19 2.33 -31.10
C MET A 1 -19.23 1.96 -29.63
N SER A 2 -18.85 0.73 -29.26
CA SER A 2 -18.82 0.33 -27.85
C SER A 2 -17.68 1.08 -27.16
N THR A 3 -18.01 2.10 -26.36
CA THR A 3 -17.02 2.86 -25.58
C THR A 3 -16.61 2.01 -24.38
N GLN A 4 -15.65 1.12 -24.59
CA GLN A 4 -15.02 0.40 -23.48
C GLN A 4 -14.45 1.44 -22.50
N ALA A 5 -14.76 1.27 -21.21
CA ALA A 5 -14.26 2.17 -20.17
C ALA A 5 -12.72 2.25 -20.25
N PRO A 6 -12.13 3.44 -20.02
CA PRO A 6 -10.69 3.61 -20.15
C PRO A 6 -9.97 2.75 -19.11
N ARG A 7 -8.86 2.13 -19.56
CA ARG A 7 -7.98 1.36 -18.67
C ARG A 7 -7.40 2.28 -17.59
N LYS A 8 -7.00 1.68 -16.47
CA LYS A 8 -6.33 2.33 -15.35
C LYS A 8 -4.83 2.10 -15.43
N LEU A 9 -4.04 3.03 -14.89
CA LEU A 9 -2.60 2.89 -14.72
C LEU A 9 -2.24 2.91 -13.24
N LEU A 10 -1.60 1.86 -12.76
CA LEU A 10 -1.01 1.79 -11.43
C LEU A 10 0.50 2.00 -11.50
N VAL A 11 0.99 3.09 -10.93
CA VAL A 11 2.40 3.41 -10.80
C VAL A 11 2.87 3.02 -9.41
N LEU A 12 3.78 2.05 -9.32
CA LEU A 12 4.25 1.46 -8.06
C LEU A 12 5.60 2.03 -7.65
N ASP A 13 5.68 2.60 -6.44
CA ASP A 13 6.95 2.66 -5.72
C ASP A 13 7.41 1.27 -5.25
N LEU A 14 8.64 1.15 -4.77
CA LEU A 14 9.22 -0.11 -4.31
C LEU A 14 9.57 -0.06 -2.82
N ASN A 15 10.69 0.56 -2.47
CA ASN A 15 11.23 0.50 -1.12
C ASN A 15 10.48 1.44 -0.18
N GLY A 16 9.90 0.89 0.88
CA GLY A 16 8.99 1.59 1.79
C GLY A 16 7.53 1.32 1.43
N THR A 17 7.23 0.97 0.18
CA THR A 17 5.88 0.70 -0.29
C THR A 17 5.57 -0.80 -0.42
N LEU A 18 6.29 -1.53 -1.28
CA LEU A 18 6.08 -2.96 -1.56
C LEU A 18 7.06 -3.88 -0.82
N LEU A 19 8.17 -3.32 -0.33
CA LEU A 19 9.24 -4.07 0.31
C LEU A 19 10.06 -3.18 1.23
N LEU A 20 10.82 -3.80 2.12
CA LEU A 20 11.87 -3.17 2.91
C LEU A 20 13.24 -3.66 2.42
N ARG A 21 14.12 -2.74 2.01
CA ARG A 21 15.51 -3.05 1.72
C ARG A 21 16.38 -2.76 2.94
N SER A 22 17.19 -3.74 3.35
CA SER A 22 18.04 -3.60 4.54
C SER A 22 19.08 -2.48 4.39
N LYS A 23 19.53 -1.93 5.52
CA LYS A 23 20.67 -1.00 5.51
C LYS A 23 21.91 -1.73 5.01
N ARG A 24 22.79 -1.03 4.30
CA ARG A 24 24.08 -1.58 3.86
C ARG A 24 24.90 -1.91 5.10
N THR A 25 25.10 -3.18 5.40
CA THR A 25 26.08 -3.59 6.41
C THR A 25 27.47 -3.38 5.81
N ARG A 26 28.35 -2.69 6.54
CA ARG A 26 29.78 -2.71 6.18
C ARG A 26 30.27 -4.12 6.51
N SER A 27 30.90 -4.79 5.55
CA SER A 27 31.66 -6.00 5.82
C SER A 27 32.59 -5.71 7.00
N GLY A 28 32.46 -6.45 8.10
CA GLY A 28 33.37 -6.31 9.24
C GLY A 28 34.81 -6.64 8.82
N PRO A 29 35.82 -6.17 9.56
CA PRO A 29 37.24 -6.38 9.25
C PRO A 29 37.68 -7.85 9.24
N SER A 30 36.81 -8.79 9.63
CA SER A 30 37.13 -10.22 9.78
C SER A 30 36.58 -11.11 8.66
N ALA A 31 36.03 -10.57 7.56
CA ALA A 31 35.66 -11.38 6.40
C ALA A 31 36.91 -11.64 5.54
N PRO A 32 37.49 -12.87 5.55
CA PRO A 32 38.65 -13.16 4.74
C PRO A 32 38.21 -13.17 3.28
N ASN A 33 38.89 -12.39 2.44
CA ASN A 33 38.84 -12.45 0.98
C ASN A 33 37.45 -12.65 0.34
N GLN A 34 36.78 -11.54 0.06
CA GLN A 34 36.09 -11.32 -1.22
C GLN A 34 35.65 -9.85 -1.27
N GLY A 35 36.19 -9.08 -2.22
CA GLY A 35 35.80 -7.68 -2.51
C GLY A 35 34.36 -7.51 -3.03
N ILE A 36 33.47 -8.47 -2.73
CA ILE A 36 32.07 -8.48 -3.12
C ILE A 36 31.29 -7.81 -2.00
N THR A 37 30.88 -6.57 -2.22
CA THR A 37 29.88 -5.94 -1.35
C THR A 37 28.59 -6.73 -1.47
N ARG A 38 28.16 -7.41 -0.40
CA ARG A 38 26.89 -8.16 -0.41
C ARG A 38 25.75 -7.23 -0.82
N SER A 39 24.90 -7.70 -1.73
CA SER A 39 23.65 -6.99 -2.04
C SER A 39 22.83 -6.82 -0.76
N ARG A 40 22.10 -5.71 -0.66
CA ARG A 40 21.23 -5.50 0.51
C ARG A 40 20.12 -6.54 0.49
N LEU A 41 19.71 -7.00 1.65
CA LEU A 41 18.58 -7.93 1.76
C LEU A 41 17.31 -7.19 1.36
N VAL A 42 16.44 -7.90 0.63
CA VAL A 42 15.13 -7.41 0.20
C VAL A 42 14.08 -8.23 0.92
N HIS A 43 13.25 -7.56 1.71
CA HIS A 43 12.18 -8.18 2.48
C HIS A 43 10.83 -7.75 1.90
N PRO A 44 10.12 -8.62 1.16
CA PRO A 44 8.77 -8.34 0.68
C PRO A 44 7.85 -7.90 1.82
N ARG A 45 7.00 -6.92 1.56
CA ARG A 45 5.85 -6.58 2.42
C ARG A 45 4.88 -7.77 2.44
N PRO A 46 4.18 -8.04 3.56
CA PRO A 46 3.21 -9.13 3.59
C PRO A 46 2.20 -9.00 2.46
N TYR A 47 1.73 -10.14 1.96
CA TYR A 47 0.80 -10.26 0.85
C TYR A 47 1.33 -9.78 -0.51
N LEU A 48 2.62 -9.47 -0.67
CA LEU A 48 3.16 -9.09 -1.99
C LEU A 48 2.96 -10.18 -3.05
N GLY A 49 3.04 -11.46 -2.66
CA GLY A 49 2.75 -12.61 -3.53
C GLY A 49 1.29 -12.62 -4.02
N THR A 50 0.34 -12.45 -3.11
CA THR A 50 -1.08 -12.31 -3.42
C THR A 50 -1.36 -11.07 -4.28
N PHE A 51 -0.74 -9.94 -3.95
CA PHE A 51 -0.90 -8.69 -4.68
C PHE A 51 -0.39 -8.78 -6.12
N LYS A 52 0.77 -9.40 -6.36
CA LYS A 52 1.28 -9.60 -7.72
C LYS A 52 0.36 -10.52 -8.54
N GLU A 53 -0.25 -11.52 -7.92
CA GLU A 53 -1.21 -12.40 -8.58
C GLU A 53 -2.45 -11.62 -8.99
N TYR A 54 -2.93 -10.70 -8.15
CA TYR A 54 -4.05 -9.82 -8.48
C TYR A 54 -3.75 -8.89 -9.65
N ILE A 55 -2.67 -8.10 -9.60
CA ILE A 55 -2.40 -7.09 -10.66
C ILE A 55 -2.05 -7.73 -12.01
N PHE A 56 -1.54 -8.97 -12.01
CA PHE A 56 -1.22 -9.72 -13.24
C PHE A 56 -2.27 -10.77 -13.61
N HIS A 57 -3.35 -10.90 -12.84
CA HIS A 57 -4.43 -11.82 -13.17
C HIS A 57 -5.03 -11.46 -14.55
N PRO A 58 -5.33 -12.43 -15.43
CA PRO A 58 -5.84 -12.14 -16.77
C PRO A 58 -7.08 -11.23 -16.78
N SER A 59 -7.98 -11.38 -15.81
CA SER A 59 -9.15 -10.50 -15.68
C SER A 59 -8.78 -9.08 -15.23
N THR A 60 -7.78 -8.92 -14.37
CA THR A 60 -7.32 -7.61 -13.89
C THR A 60 -6.60 -6.86 -15.01
N LYS A 61 -5.72 -7.54 -15.75
CA LYS A 61 -5.01 -6.98 -16.89
C LYS A 61 -5.91 -6.51 -18.03
N LYS A 62 -7.20 -6.88 -18.07
CA LYS A 62 -8.17 -6.33 -19.05
C LYS A 62 -8.48 -4.86 -18.81
N TRP A 63 -8.29 -4.36 -17.60
CA TRP A 63 -8.62 -2.99 -17.23
C TRP A 63 -7.49 -2.24 -16.51
N LEU A 64 -6.48 -2.94 -15.98
CA LEU A 64 -5.36 -2.34 -15.25
C LEU A 64 -4.04 -2.57 -15.97
N ASP A 65 -3.34 -1.48 -16.26
CA ASP A 65 -1.91 -1.45 -16.55
C ASP A 65 -1.13 -1.19 -15.26
N ALA A 66 0.05 -1.79 -15.13
CA ALA A 66 0.93 -1.56 -13.99
C ALA A 66 2.33 -1.18 -14.48
N MET A 67 2.95 -0.21 -13.82
CA MET A 67 4.35 0.16 -14.03
C MET A 67 5.06 0.36 -12.70
N VAL A 68 6.38 0.27 -12.71
CA VAL A 68 7.23 0.59 -11.55
C VAL A 68 7.84 1.96 -11.78
N TRP A 69 7.84 2.82 -10.76
CA TRP A 69 8.62 4.04 -10.75
C TRP A 69 9.29 4.22 -9.39
N SER A 70 10.59 3.96 -9.28
CA SER A 70 11.31 4.00 -8.00
C SER A 70 12.34 5.12 -7.92
N SER A 71 12.49 5.73 -6.75
CA SER A 71 13.56 6.71 -6.46
C SER A 71 14.96 6.11 -6.31
N ALA A 72 15.08 4.78 -6.35
CA ALA A 72 16.34 4.05 -6.32
C ALA A 72 17.03 4.02 -7.69
N GLN A 73 18.35 3.88 -7.70
CA GLN A 73 19.13 3.77 -8.93
C GLN A 73 18.79 2.47 -9.70
N PRO A 74 18.97 2.42 -11.04
CA PRO A 74 18.56 1.29 -11.88
C PRO A 74 19.02 -0.09 -11.37
N HIS A 75 20.29 -0.23 -11.00
CA HIS A 75 20.81 -1.50 -10.47
C HIS A 75 20.13 -1.95 -9.17
N SER A 76 19.70 -1.00 -8.32
CA SER A 76 18.99 -1.28 -7.08
C SER A 76 17.53 -1.65 -7.35
N VAL A 77 16.90 -1.04 -8.37
CA VAL A 77 15.56 -1.43 -8.83
C VAL A 77 15.59 -2.85 -9.38
N ALA A 78 16.55 -3.18 -10.24
CA ALA A 78 16.71 -4.53 -10.79
C ALA A 78 16.89 -5.58 -9.69
N ASP A 79 17.73 -5.32 -8.68
CA ASP A 79 17.92 -6.18 -7.50
C ASP A 79 16.60 -6.43 -6.75
N MET A 80 15.83 -5.36 -6.47
CA MET A 80 14.53 -5.47 -5.79
C MET A 80 13.49 -6.25 -6.61
N LEU A 81 13.39 -6.00 -7.92
CA LEU A 81 12.45 -6.67 -8.80
C LEU A 81 12.78 -8.15 -9.00
N ASN A 82 14.05 -8.50 -9.10
CA ASN A 82 14.47 -9.89 -9.18
C ASN A 82 14.03 -10.70 -7.95
N HIS A 83 14.10 -10.12 -6.76
CA HIS A 83 13.66 -10.78 -5.53
C HIS A 83 12.13 -10.84 -5.38
N CYS A 84 11.40 -9.80 -5.82
CA CYS A 84 9.97 -9.69 -5.57
C CYS A 84 9.09 -10.24 -6.70
N PHE A 85 9.51 -10.05 -7.95
CA PHE A 85 8.71 -10.33 -9.14
C PHE A 85 9.33 -11.42 -10.03
N GLY A 86 10.65 -11.64 -9.98
CA GLY A 86 11.31 -12.65 -10.80
C GLY A 86 11.04 -12.42 -12.29
N GLN A 87 10.58 -13.44 -13.02
CA GLN A 87 10.24 -13.29 -14.45
C GLN A 87 8.97 -12.46 -14.69
N GLN A 88 8.08 -12.34 -13.71
CA GLN A 88 6.82 -11.58 -13.85
C GLN A 88 7.07 -10.07 -13.98
N GLN A 89 8.29 -9.57 -13.72
CA GLN A 89 8.61 -8.17 -13.98
C GLN A 89 8.43 -7.77 -15.46
N ARG A 90 8.39 -8.73 -16.39
CA ARG A 90 8.09 -8.50 -17.81
C ARG A 90 6.63 -8.12 -18.08
N GLU A 91 5.75 -8.33 -17.12
CA GLU A 91 4.32 -8.00 -17.20
C GLU A 91 4.07 -6.49 -16.96
N PHE A 92 5.05 -5.75 -16.43
CA PHE A 92 4.95 -4.31 -16.25
C PHE A 92 5.03 -3.59 -17.59
N LEU A 93 4.18 -2.57 -17.75
CA LEU A 93 4.17 -1.67 -18.90
C LEU A 93 5.51 -0.92 -19.03
N ALA A 94 6.07 -0.49 -17.90
CA ALA A 94 7.42 0.07 -17.82
C ALA A 94 8.04 -0.11 -16.43
N ILE A 95 9.37 -0.07 -16.39
CA ILE A 95 10.15 -0.05 -15.15
C ILE A 95 11.03 1.20 -15.21
N TRP A 96 10.68 2.18 -14.39
CA TRP A 96 11.38 3.44 -14.26
C TRP A 96 12.11 3.51 -12.93
N ALA A 97 13.35 3.99 -13.00
CA ALA A 97 14.22 4.17 -11.85
C ALA A 97 14.61 5.65 -11.71
N ARG A 98 15.57 5.92 -10.83
CA ARG A 98 15.99 7.28 -10.48
C ARG A 98 16.41 8.16 -11.66
N ASP A 99 16.96 7.56 -12.70
CA ASP A 99 17.38 8.18 -13.95
C ASP A 99 16.23 8.82 -14.74
N THR A 100 15.00 8.34 -14.54
CA THR A 100 13.79 8.89 -15.18
C THR A 100 13.15 10.06 -14.42
N LEU A 101 13.59 10.33 -13.19
CA LEU A 101 13.02 11.38 -12.33
C LEU A 101 13.38 12.80 -12.78
N GLY A 102 14.32 12.96 -13.72
CA GLY A 102 14.74 14.28 -14.21
C GLY A 102 15.59 15.03 -13.19
N LEU A 103 16.36 14.31 -12.36
CA LEU A 103 17.29 14.93 -11.43
C LEU A 103 18.48 15.54 -12.20
N PRO A 104 18.96 16.72 -11.81
CA PRO A 104 20.20 17.23 -12.35
C PRO A 104 21.36 16.28 -11.97
N PRO A 105 22.41 16.17 -12.81
CA PRO A 105 23.55 15.26 -12.55
C PRO A 105 24.16 15.44 -11.15
N SER A 106 24.19 16.68 -10.64
CA SER A 106 24.73 17.03 -9.31
C SER A 106 23.96 16.43 -8.13
N LEU A 107 22.68 16.07 -8.31
CA LEU A 107 21.81 15.47 -7.30
C LEU A 107 21.58 13.97 -7.52
N TYR A 108 21.98 13.43 -8.67
CA TYR A 108 21.70 12.05 -9.06
C TYR A 108 22.29 11.03 -8.06
N HIS A 109 23.49 11.25 -7.53
CA HIS A 109 24.13 10.35 -6.56
C HIS A 109 23.87 10.72 -5.09
N LYS A 110 23.09 11.78 -4.81
CA LYS A 110 22.85 12.27 -3.44
C LYS A 110 21.49 11.82 -2.91
N LYS A 111 21.39 11.63 -1.59
CA LYS A 111 20.08 11.50 -0.94
C LYS A 111 19.39 12.86 -0.99
N THR A 112 18.43 12.99 -1.89
CA THR A 112 17.64 14.21 -2.13
C THR A 112 16.17 13.82 -2.18
N GLN A 113 15.29 14.76 -1.85
CA GLN A 113 13.87 14.61 -2.16
C GLN A 113 13.71 14.51 -3.67
N THR A 114 12.87 13.58 -4.09
CA THR A 114 12.54 13.33 -5.50
C THR A 114 11.06 13.59 -5.73
N THR A 115 10.69 14.00 -6.94
CA THR A 115 9.30 14.17 -7.38
C THR A 115 8.99 13.17 -8.49
N LYS A 116 7.84 12.50 -8.40
CA LYS A 116 7.26 11.65 -9.46
C LYS A 116 6.19 12.44 -10.18
N ASP A 117 6.63 13.18 -11.20
CA ASP A 117 5.74 13.97 -12.03
C ASP A 117 4.95 13.08 -13.00
N LEU A 118 3.67 12.85 -12.72
CA LEU A 118 2.81 12.00 -13.54
C LEU A 118 2.56 12.55 -14.96
N ALA A 119 2.94 13.80 -15.27
CA ALA A 119 2.96 14.26 -16.65
C ALA A 119 3.90 13.41 -17.53
N LYS A 120 4.97 12.83 -16.97
CA LYS A 120 5.91 11.96 -17.71
C LYS A 120 5.28 10.63 -18.18
N PRO A 121 4.66 9.80 -17.31
CA PRO A 121 3.98 8.61 -17.77
C PRO A 121 2.80 8.95 -18.69
N TRP A 122 2.06 10.05 -18.47
CA TRP A 122 0.97 10.45 -19.38
C TRP A 122 1.48 10.86 -20.77
N ALA A 123 2.65 11.49 -20.86
CA ALA A 123 3.28 11.78 -22.14
C ALA A 123 3.81 10.51 -22.84
N THR A 124 4.16 9.47 -22.08
CA THR A 124 4.68 8.19 -22.62
C THR A 124 3.56 7.23 -23.00
N PHE A 125 2.47 7.24 -22.24
CA PHE A 125 1.29 6.40 -22.36
C PHE A 125 0.04 7.29 -22.46
N PRO A 126 -0.22 7.87 -23.65
CA PRO A 126 -1.26 8.88 -23.86
C PRO A 126 -2.69 8.35 -23.70
N GLU A 127 -2.87 7.03 -23.60
CA GLU A 127 -4.12 6.39 -23.19
C GLU A 127 -4.47 6.63 -21.71
N HIS A 128 -3.49 7.09 -20.91
CA HIS A 128 -3.64 7.39 -19.49
C HIS A 128 -3.54 8.88 -19.17
N SER A 129 -4.23 9.30 -18.11
CA SER A 129 -4.23 10.68 -17.62
C SER A 129 -4.49 10.72 -16.11
N HIS A 130 -4.63 11.92 -15.54
CA HIS A 130 -5.08 12.11 -14.15
C HIS A 130 -6.40 11.37 -13.85
N ARG A 131 -7.26 11.17 -14.86
CA ARG A 131 -8.55 10.49 -14.69
C ARG A 131 -8.42 8.98 -14.52
N THR A 132 -7.27 8.39 -14.84
CA THR A 132 -7.08 6.93 -14.91
C THR A 132 -5.88 6.42 -14.11
N THR A 133 -5.09 7.30 -13.51
CA THR A 133 -3.79 6.92 -12.92
C THR A 133 -3.82 6.95 -11.40
N LEU A 134 -3.28 5.92 -10.77
CA LEU A 134 -2.94 5.88 -9.34
C LEU A 134 -1.43 5.75 -9.18
N LEU A 135 -0.84 6.57 -8.32
CA LEU A 135 0.52 6.43 -7.80
C LEU A 135 0.42 5.82 -6.40
N LEU A 136 0.98 4.62 -6.22
CA LEU A 136 1.12 3.99 -4.91
C LEU A 136 2.53 4.28 -4.36
N ASP A 137 2.60 5.08 -3.30
CA ASP A 137 3.88 5.51 -2.71
C ASP A 137 3.73 5.81 -1.22
N ASP A 138 4.76 5.55 -0.42
CA ASP A 138 4.81 5.87 1.01
C ASP A 138 5.06 7.35 1.34
N SER A 139 5.30 8.20 0.33
CA SER A 139 5.70 9.59 0.53
C SER A 139 4.87 10.57 -0.31
N ALA A 140 3.98 11.32 0.35
CA ALA A 140 3.22 12.41 -0.28
C ALA A 140 4.11 13.45 -0.95
N ARG A 141 5.29 13.70 -0.37
CA ARG A 141 6.31 14.59 -0.94
C ARG A 141 6.83 14.18 -2.31
N LYS A 142 6.68 12.92 -2.73
CA LYS A 142 7.02 12.50 -4.09
C LYS A 142 5.87 12.77 -5.07
N ALA A 143 4.63 12.81 -4.59
CA ALA A 143 3.43 13.00 -5.39
C ALA A 143 2.87 14.44 -5.37
N HIS A 144 3.57 15.40 -4.75
CA HIS A 144 3.06 16.76 -4.51
C HIS A 144 2.54 17.53 -5.73
N LEU A 145 2.99 17.18 -6.95
CA LEU A 145 2.48 17.78 -8.19
C LEU A 145 1.09 17.22 -8.59
N HIS A 146 0.76 16.02 -8.15
CA HIS A 146 -0.47 15.29 -8.48
C HIS A 146 -1.04 14.60 -7.23
N PRO A 147 -1.35 15.34 -6.14
CA PRO A 147 -1.73 14.75 -4.86
C PRO A 147 -3.01 13.92 -4.96
N HIS A 148 -3.94 14.29 -5.84
CA HIS A 148 -5.19 13.55 -6.03
C HIS A 148 -5.03 12.30 -6.91
N ASN A 149 -3.82 11.97 -7.36
CA ASN A 149 -3.53 10.68 -7.99
C ASN A 149 -2.76 9.76 -7.04
N HIS A 150 -2.52 10.17 -5.80
CA HIS A 150 -1.66 9.47 -4.85
C HIS A 150 -2.48 8.63 -3.86
N VAL A 151 -2.18 7.34 -3.81
CA VAL A 151 -2.54 6.49 -2.68
C VAL A 151 -1.33 6.42 -1.76
N CYS A 152 -1.31 7.31 -0.77
CA CYS A 152 -0.30 7.30 0.27
C CYS A 152 -0.47 6.05 1.14
N VAL A 153 0.59 5.30 1.39
CA VAL A 153 0.55 4.15 2.30
C VAL A 153 1.54 4.30 3.43
N ARG A 154 1.25 3.65 4.57
CA ARG A 154 2.21 3.56 5.67
C ARG A 154 3.51 2.93 5.16
N GLU A 155 4.63 3.57 5.45
CA GLU A 155 5.96 3.05 5.11
C GLU A 155 6.19 1.69 5.80
N TYR A 156 6.63 0.70 5.03
CA TYR A 156 6.99 -0.61 5.53
C TYR A 156 8.41 -0.60 6.11
N LEU A 157 8.46 -0.44 7.43
CA LEU A 157 9.70 -0.26 8.19
C LEU A 157 10.18 -1.55 8.84
N ALA A 158 11.42 -1.51 9.35
CA ALA A 158 12.02 -2.63 10.08
C ALA A 158 11.22 -3.03 11.33
N GLU A 159 10.52 -2.08 11.96
CA GLU A 159 9.61 -2.33 13.08
C GLU A 159 8.44 -3.21 12.65
N THR A 160 7.72 -2.79 11.61
CA THR A 160 6.61 -3.53 11.01
C THR A 160 7.04 -4.92 10.59
N ARG A 161 8.20 -5.04 9.93
CA ARG A 161 8.75 -6.35 9.55
C ARG A 161 8.99 -7.26 10.76
N ARG A 162 9.48 -6.72 11.88
CA ARG A 162 9.76 -7.53 13.07
C ARG A 162 8.46 -8.08 13.65
N HIS A 163 7.44 -7.24 13.76
CA HIS A 163 6.10 -7.65 14.16
C HIS A 163 5.58 -8.79 13.26
N ASP A 164 5.67 -8.64 11.93
CA ASP A 164 5.22 -9.68 10.99
C ASP A 164 5.98 -11.02 11.19
N LEU A 165 7.28 -10.96 11.51
CA LEU A 165 8.08 -12.15 11.80
C LEU A 165 7.68 -12.80 13.13
N GLU A 166 7.26 -12.02 14.13
CA GLU A 166 6.75 -12.52 15.41
C GLU A 166 5.39 -13.21 15.21
N VAL A 167 4.49 -12.59 14.45
CA VAL A 167 3.20 -13.17 14.07
C VAL A 167 3.40 -14.52 13.36
N SER A 168 4.28 -14.57 12.35
CA SER A 168 4.59 -15.81 11.62
C SER A 168 5.11 -16.92 12.52
N GLN A 169 5.98 -16.60 13.48
CA GLN A 169 6.52 -17.57 14.44
C GLN A 169 5.44 -18.10 15.38
N SER A 170 4.60 -17.22 15.91
CA SER A 170 3.50 -17.60 16.82
C SER A 170 2.46 -18.51 16.14
N SER A 171 2.19 -18.29 14.86
CA SER A 171 1.28 -19.14 14.08
C SER A 171 1.85 -20.52 13.75
N SER A 172 3.18 -20.68 13.79
CA SER A 172 3.85 -21.97 13.54
C SER A 172 3.97 -22.85 14.79
N SER A 173 3.82 -22.27 15.98
CA SER A 173 3.91 -22.96 17.26
C SER A 173 2.52 -23.32 17.80
N THR A 174 1.83 -24.25 17.17
CA THR A 174 0.71 -24.95 17.82
C THR A 174 1.32 -25.94 18.83
N PRO A 175 1.03 -25.87 20.14
CA PRO A 175 1.49 -26.87 21.07
C PRO A 175 0.74 -28.19 20.83
N ALA A 176 1.46 -29.32 20.77
CA ALA A 176 0.86 -30.63 20.96
C ALA A 176 0.09 -30.67 22.31
N PRO A 177 -1.03 -31.41 22.42
CA PRO A 177 -1.83 -31.40 23.63
C PRO A 177 -1.10 -32.20 24.72
N SER A 178 -0.36 -31.52 25.59
CA SER A 178 0.15 -32.10 26.82
C SER A 178 -0.01 -31.15 28.00
N GLY A 179 -1.06 -31.41 28.80
CA GLY A 179 -0.93 -31.45 30.26
C GLY A 179 -0.94 -30.14 31.06
N LYS A 180 -2.08 -29.96 31.74
CA LYS A 180 -2.33 -29.42 33.09
C LYS A 180 -2.70 -27.93 33.25
N PRO A 181 -3.74 -27.65 34.07
CA PRO A 181 -4.30 -26.30 34.23
C PRO A 181 -3.43 -25.45 35.15
N ARG A 182 -3.05 -24.24 34.71
CA ARG A 182 -2.48 -23.21 35.58
C ARG A 182 -3.57 -22.23 36.00
N LYS A 183 -3.61 -21.97 37.31
CA LYS A 183 -4.58 -21.11 38.02
C LYS A 183 -4.57 -19.68 37.47
N ALA A 184 -5.76 -19.14 37.23
CA ALA A 184 -5.99 -17.75 36.84
C ALA A 184 -5.69 -16.79 38.00
N SER A 185 -4.78 -15.83 37.79
CA SER A 185 -4.65 -14.62 38.60
C SER A 185 -5.55 -13.53 38.01
N LYS A 186 -6.46 -12.99 38.85
CA LYS A 186 -7.33 -11.87 38.49
C LYS A 186 -6.54 -10.57 38.60
N SER A 187 -6.27 -9.92 37.47
CA SER A 187 -5.97 -8.48 37.42
C SER A 187 -7.08 -7.78 36.65
N LYS A 188 -7.81 -6.89 37.33
CA LYS A 188 -8.83 -6.00 36.75
C LYS A 188 -8.13 -4.87 35.96
N PRO A 189 -8.49 -4.58 34.72
CA PRO A 189 -8.30 -3.24 34.16
C PRO A 189 -9.47 -2.36 34.60
N LYS A 190 -9.15 -1.24 35.25
CA LYS A 190 -10.05 -0.09 35.41
C LYS A 190 -9.86 0.83 34.21
N ASN A 191 -10.90 0.97 33.40
CA ASN A 191 -11.38 2.23 32.81
C ASN A 191 -12.35 1.88 31.68
N ALA A 192 -13.63 1.84 32.03
CA ALA A 192 -14.74 1.86 31.12
C ALA A 192 -15.13 3.32 30.90
N HIS A 193 -14.82 3.86 29.72
CA HIS A 193 -15.63 4.91 29.09
C HIS A 193 -15.20 5.09 27.63
N ALA A 194 -15.88 4.39 26.74
CA ALA A 194 -16.18 4.79 25.36
C ALA A 194 -17.08 3.69 24.78
N ALA A 195 -18.33 3.70 25.22
CA ALA A 195 -19.39 2.96 24.54
C ALA A 195 -19.86 3.80 23.35
N GLU A 196 -20.12 3.10 22.25
CA GLU A 196 -21.26 3.34 21.37
C GLU A 196 -21.21 4.59 20.48
N LEU A 197 -20.78 4.38 19.22
CA LEU A 197 -21.20 5.20 18.09
C LEU A 197 -21.20 4.38 16.79
N ALA A 198 -22.36 4.45 16.12
CA ALA A 198 -22.67 4.09 14.74
C ALA A 198 -22.78 2.59 14.37
N SER A 199 -24.01 2.09 14.44
CA SER A 199 -24.50 1.03 13.57
C SER A 199 -24.53 1.53 12.13
N VAL A 200 -23.46 1.28 11.38
CA VAL A 200 -23.37 1.50 9.93
C VAL A 200 -23.81 0.21 9.25
N ASP A 201 -24.58 0.32 8.17
CA ASP A 201 -25.14 -0.80 7.38
C ASP A 201 -24.10 -1.90 7.11
N ALA A 202 -24.12 -2.94 7.93
CA ALA A 202 -23.15 -4.03 7.91
C ALA A 202 -23.62 -5.11 6.94
N SER A 203 -23.17 -5.08 5.68
CA SER A 203 -23.25 -6.30 4.85
C SER A 203 -22.36 -6.40 3.60
N VAL A 204 -21.68 -5.35 3.10
CA VAL A 204 -21.05 -5.49 1.76
C VAL A 204 -19.52 -5.56 1.77
N ASP A 205 -18.82 -4.94 2.73
CA ASP A 205 -17.34 -4.81 2.66
C ASP A 205 -16.60 -5.21 3.95
N THR A 206 -17.28 -5.88 4.89
CA THR A 206 -16.60 -6.43 6.08
C THR A 206 -15.75 -7.63 5.68
N PRO A 207 -14.50 -7.76 6.17
CA PRO A 207 -13.70 -8.95 5.88
C PRO A 207 -14.42 -10.24 6.30
N PRO A 208 -14.30 -11.33 5.53
CA PRO A 208 -14.88 -12.62 5.89
C PRO A 208 -14.46 -13.08 7.29
N ALA A 209 -15.33 -13.82 7.98
CA ALA A 209 -15.09 -14.27 9.36
C ALA A 209 -13.76 -15.04 9.53
N TRP A 210 -13.40 -15.87 8.54
CA TRP A 210 -12.13 -16.60 8.55
C TRP A 210 -10.93 -15.65 8.54
N PHE A 211 -11.03 -14.53 7.83
CA PHE A 211 -9.96 -13.53 7.74
C PHE A 211 -9.85 -12.74 9.04
N LEU A 212 -10.98 -12.38 9.66
CA LEU A 212 -10.98 -11.72 10.98
C LEU A 212 -10.31 -12.57 12.07
N SER A 213 -10.38 -13.91 11.94
CA SER A 213 -9.68 -14.84 12.82
C SER A 213 -8.22 -15.15 12.44
N SER A 214 -7.73 -14.59 11.32
CA SER A 214 -6.38 -14.85 10.83
C SER A 214 -5.31 -14.04 11.57
N PRO A 215 -4.04 -14.50 11.57
CA PRO A 215 -2.95 -13.73 12.16
C PRO A 215 -2.82 -12.35 11.51
N LYS A 216 -2.68 -11.31 12.34
CA LYS A 216 -2.66 -9.92 11.91
C LYS A 216 -1.27 -9.46 11.46
N TYR A 217 -1.00 -9.58 10.16
CA TYR A 217 0.17 -9.00 9.51
C TYR A 217 -0.08 -7.54 9.09
N ASP A 218 0.90 -6.87 8.48
CA ASP A 218 0.64 -5.65 7.70
C ASP A 218 -0.30 -5.95 6.50
N GLU A 219 -1.56 -5.53 6.60
CA GLU A 219 -2.63 -5.78 5.62
C GLU A 219 -2.70 -4.73 4.50
N THR A 220 -1.70 -3.84 4.39
CA THR A 220 -1.76 -2.68 3.48
C THR A 220 -1.96 -3.07 2.03
N LEU A 221 -1.30 -4.13 1.56
CA LEU A 221 -1.47 -4.56 0.17
C LEU A 221 -2.85 -5.18 -0.10
N LEU A 222 -3.52 -5.73 0.92
CA LEU A 222 -4.91 -6.17 0.79
C LEU A 222 -5.85 -4.97 0.69
N ALA A 223 -5.64 -3.94 1.51
CA ALA A 223 -6.38 -2.69 1.40
C ALA A 223 -6.22 -2.03 0.01
N VAL A 224 -5.01 -2.03 -0.53
CA VAL A 224 -4.75 -1.52 -1.89
C VAL A 224 -5.53 -2.31 -2.95
N VAL A 225 -5.68 -3.64 -2.81
CA VAL A 225 -6.55 -4.42 -3.72
C VAL A 225 -8.01 -3.92 -3.64
N GLY A 226 -8.54 -3.65 -2.45
CA GLY A 226 -9.89 -3.11 -2.29
C GLY A 226 -10.07 -1.72 -2.91
N ILE A 227 -9.07 -0.86 -2.77
CA ILE A 227 -9.04 0.47 -3.42
C ILE A 227 -9.04 0.30 -4.94
N LEU A 228 -8.20 -0.60 -5.48
CA LEU A 228 -8.13 -0.86 -6.92
C LEU A 228 -9.44 -1.41 -7.48
N GLU A 229 -10.11 -2.33 -6.78
CA GLU A 229 -11.39 -2.88 -7.21
C GLU A 229 -12.49 -1.81 -7.26
N THR A 230 -12.41 -0.78 -6.40
CA THR A 230 -13.31 0.38 -6.44
C THR A 230 -12.98 1.29 -7.62
N VAL A 231 -11.70 1.64 -7.76
CA VAL A 231 -11.21 2.53 -8.82
C VAL A 231 -11.46 1.96 -10.22
N LYS A 232 -11.54 0.64 -10.37
CA LYS A 232 -11.92 -0.04 -11.61
C LYS A 232 -13.18 0.53 -12.27
N SER A 233 -14.19 0.91 -11.50
CA SER A 233 -15.45 1.51 -11.99
C SER A 233 -15.45 3.04 -12.02
N GLU A 234 -14.46 3.70 -11.41
CA GLU A 234 -14.41 5.16 -11.35
C GLU A 234 -14.12 5.77 -12.72
N THR A 235 -14.82 6.85 -13.08
CA THR A 235 -14.58 7.53 -14.37
C THR A 235 -13.47 8.58 -14.28
N ASP A 236 -13.21 9.09 -13.08
CA ASP A 236 -12.21 10.10 -12.80
C ASP A 236 -11.53 9.82 -11.45
N VAL A 237 -10.36 9.20 -11.51
CA VAL A 237 -9.58 8.82 -10.33
C VAL A 237 -9.17 10.02 -9.50
N ALA A 238 -8.74 11.10 -10.16
CA ALA A 238 -8.31 12.30 -9.45
C ALA A 238 -9.47 12.97 -8.73
N GLU A 239 -10.63 13.03 -9.36
CA GLU A 239 -11.82 13.57 -8.70
C GLU A 239 -12.28 12.68 -7.54
N TRP A 240 -12.27 11.37 -7.73
CA TRP A 240 -12.66 10.41 -6.70
C TRP A 240 -11.79 10.53 -5.44
N ILE A 241 -10.46 10.61 -5.59
CA ILE A 241 -9.57 10.88 -4.46
C ILE A 241 -9.86 12.29 -3.92
N ARG A 242 -9.92 13.33 -4.74
CA ARG A 242 -10.20 14.70 -4.24
C ARG A 242 -11.48 14.78 -3.38
N GLY A 243 -12.50 13.99 -3.73
CA GLY A 243 -13.77 13.89 -3.01
C GLY A 243 -13.75 13.06 -1.73
N GLY A 244 -12.61 12.55 -1.28
CA GLY A 244 -12.53 11.74 -0.06
C GLY A 244 -12.60 10.23 -0.29
N GLY A 245 -12.44 9.76 -1.53
CA GLY A 245 -12.65 8.37 -1.92
C GLY A 245 -11.80 7.34 -1.18
N LEU A 246 -10.68 7.74 -0.56
CA LEU A 246 -9.86 6.84 0.26
C LEU A 246 -10.39 6.62 1.70
N LEU A 247 -11.39 7.39 2.12
CA LEU A 247 -11.99 7.30 3.46
C LEU A 247 -13.20 6.37 3.41
N ALA A 248 -13.44 5.61 4.50
CA ALA A 248 -14.68 4.86 4.62
C ALA A 248 -15.88 5.82 4.70
N ALA A 249 -17.04 5.35 4.25
CA ALA A 249 -18.30 6.09 4.34
C ALA A 249 -18.54 6.60 5.78
N GLY A 250 -18.98 7.85 5.92
CA GLY A 250 -19.16 8.52 7.21
C GLY A 250 -17.90 9.14 7.82
N VAL A 251 -16.70 8.63 7.51
CA VAL A 251 -15.44 9.27 7.96
C VAL A 251 -15.21 10.58 7.21
N ALA A 252 -15.47 10.60 5.90
CA ALA A 252 -15.40 11.82 5.09
C ALA A 252 -16.37 12.89 5.61
N ASP A 253 -17.63 12.50 5.88
CA ASP A 253 -18.66 13.41 6.41
C ASP A 253 -18.25 13.98 7.77
N THR A 254 -17.73 13.12 8.67
CA THR A 254 -17.22 13.55 9.99
C THR A 254 -16.07 14.55 9.87
N VAL A 255 -15.12 14.32 8.95
CA VAL A 255 -13.99 15.24 8.72
C VAL A 255 -14.48 16.60 8.22
N VAL A 256 -15.46 16.61 7.31
CA VAL A 256 -16.05 17.84 6.76
C VAL A 256 -16.85 18.60 7.81
N GLU A 257 -17.63 17.90 8.64
CA GLU A 257 -18.40 18.49 9.74
C GLU A 257 -17.51 19.09 10.83
N GLN A 258 -16.45 18.38 11.23
CA GLN A 258 -15.49 18.87 12.26
C GLN A 258 -14.65 20.05 11.80
N ALA A 259 -14.47 20.24 10.48
CA ALA A 259 -13.74 21.37 9.91
C ALA A 259 -14.60 22.64 9.76
N THR A 260 -15.85 22.63 10.24
CA THR A 260 -16.73 23.81 10.18
C THR A 260 -16.33 24.87 11.21
N ASP A 261 -15.69 25.93 10.72
CA ASP A 261 -15.74 27.25 11.34
C ASP A 261 -16.55 28.17 10.42
N SER A 262 -17.52 28.92 10.94
CA SER A 262 -18.47 29.68 10.13
C SER A 262 -17.79 30.89 9.47
N GLY A 263 -17.37 30.77 8.19
CA GLY A 263 -16.80 31.88 7.43
C GLY A 263 -16.32 31.54 6.01
N LEU A 264 -15.90 32.55 5.25
CA LEU A 264 -15.40 32.44 3.86
C LEU A 264 -14.17 31.49 3.70
N GLY A 265 -13.47 31.17 4.80
CA GLY A 265 -12.37 30.21 4.83
C GLY A 265 -12.78 28.75 5.06
N ALA A 266 -14.07 28.48 5.32
CA ALA A 266 -14.56 27.15 5.70
C ALA A 266 -14.29 26.09 4.62
N LEU A 267 -14.55 26.41 3.36
CA LEU A 267 -14.34 25.46 2.26
C LEU A 267 -12.86 25.10 2.08
N ALA A 268 -11.97 26.09 2.19
CA ALA A 268 -10.52 25.86 2.09
C ALA A 268 -10.01 25.00 3.25
N ASN A 269 -10.52 25.24 4.47
CA ASN A 269 -10.20 24.45 5.65
C ASN A 269 -10.73 23.00 5.54
N GLN A 270 -11.96 22.83 5.05
CA GLN A 270 -12.54 21.51 4.77
C GLN A 270 -11.74 20.72 3.74
N MET A 271 -11.36 21.36 2.63
CA MET A 271 -10.52 20.72 1.61
C MET A 271 -9.14 20.35 2.16
N ALA A 272 -8.52 21.21 2.97
CA ALA A 272 -7.24 20.90 3.60
C ALA A 272 -7.35 19.73 4.60
N ALA A 273 -8.43 19.69 5.39
CA ALA A 273 -8.69 18.59 6.32
C ALA A 273 -8.93 17.26 5.59
N LEU A 274 -9.72 17.27 4.52
CA LEU A 274 -9.94 16.10 3.65
C LEU A 274 -8.64 15.61 3.03
N ASN A 275 -7.82 16.52 2.48
CA ASN A 275 -6.53 16.16 1.90
C ASN A 275 -5.60 15.50 2.92
N LEU A 276 -5.51 16.07 4.12
CA LEU A 276 -4.69 15.49 5.19
C LEU A 276 -5.22 14.13 5.63
N ALA A 277 -6.54 14.00 5.85
CA ALA A 277 -7.17 12.74 6.25
C ALA A 277 -6.92 11.63 5.22
N GLN A 278 -6.97 11.97 3.93
CA GLN A 278 -6.66 11.03 2.86
C GLN A 278 -5.18 10.69 2.75
N GLU A 279 -4.26 11.61 3.05
CA GLU A 279 -2.84 11.29 3.09
C GLU A 279 -2.51 10.24 4.16
N VAL A 280 -3.33 10.16 5.22
CA VAL A 280 -3.16 9.24 6.35
C VAL A 280 -4.35 8.30 6.57
N TRP A 281 -5.10 7.95 5.51
CA TRP A 281 -6.31 7.11 5.60
C TRP A 281 -6.08 5.80 6.38
N PHE A 282 -4.86 5.28 6.29
CA PHE A 282 -4.39 4.06 6.96
C PHE A 282 -4.27 4.17 8.49
N ASN A 283 -4.45 5.35 9.08
CA ASN A 283 -4.51 5.55 10.53
C ASN A 283 -5.90 5.28 11.12
N SER A 284 -6.94 5.22 10.29
CA SER A 284 -8.29 4.80 10.71
C SER A 284 -8.42 3.30 10.54
N GLU A 285 -8.56 2.56 11.65
CA GLU A 285 -8.77 1.11 11.62
C GLU A 285 -10.05 0.74 10.86
N ALA A 286 -11.13 1.52 11.02
CA ALA A 286 -12.37 1.32 10.28
C ALA A 286 -12.16 1.45 8.76
N THR A 287 -11.40 2.47 8.34
CA THR A 287 -11.07 2.68 6.92
C THR A 287 -10.20 1.55 6.38
N VAL A 288 -9.20 1.11 7.13
CA VAL A 288 -8.34 -0.02 6.73
C VAL A 288 -9.18 -1.30 6.62
N ASN A 289 -10.00 -1.63 7.62
CA ASN A 289 -10.83 -2.83 7.62
C ASN A 289 -11.82 -2.85 6.46
N HIS A 290 -12.42 -1.71 6.12
CA HIS A 290 -13.26 -1.58 4.93
C HIS A 290 -12.51 -1.96 3.65
N TRP A 291 -11.34 -1.37 3.42
CA TRP A 291 -10.56 -1.66 2.21
C TRP A 291 -9.99 -3.08 2.20
N VAL A 292 -9.54 -3.60 3.34
CA VAL A 292 -9.07 -4.97 3.46
C VAL A 292 -10.19 -5.95 3.16
N GLY A 293 -11.40 -5.71 3.66
CA GLY A 293 -12.55 -6.59 3.41
C GLY A 293 -12.90 -6.65 1.94
N ARG A 294 -13.04 -5.49 1.29
CA ARG A 294 -13.23 -5.41 -0.17
C ARG A 294 -12.09 -6.09 -0.95
N GLY A 295 -10.85 -5.91 -0.51
CA GLY A 295 -9.68 -6.53 -1.13
C GLY A 295 -9.69 -8.06 -1.04
N VAL A 296 -10.04 -8.61 0.12
CA VAL A 296 -10.17 -10.06 0.32
C VAL A 296 -11.28 -10.63 -0.54
N LEU A 297 -12.45 -9.98 -0.61
CA LEU A 297 -13.56 -10.40 -1.47
C LEU A 297 -13.18 -10.39 -2.96
N ALA A 298 -12.43 -9.37 -3.41
CA ALA A 298 -11.94 -9.30 -4.79
C ALA A 298 -10.95 -10.44 -5.11
N LEU A 299 -10.09 -10.81 -4.17
CA LEU A 299 -9.17 -11.93 -4.31
C LEU A 299 -9.92 -13.27 -4.35
N GLU A 300 -10.91 -13.48 -3.48
CA GLU A 300 -11.77 -14.67 -3.49
C GLU A 300 -12.51 -14.83 -4.82
N ALA A 301 -13.08 -13.74 -5.36
CA ALA A 301 -13.77 -13.73 -6.65
C ALA A 301 -12.85 -14.12 -7.83
N LEU A 302 -11.56 -13.85 -7.73
CA LEU A 302 -10.54 -14.26 -8.70
C LEU A 302 -9.85 -15.58 -8.34
N GLN A 303 -10.27 -16.25 -7.27
CA GLN A 303 -9.67 -17.49 -6.75
C GLN A 303 -8.18 -17.34 -6.41
N ILE A 304 -7.77 -16.16 -5.98
CA ILE A 304 -6.39 -15.86 -5.58
C ILE A 304 -6.26 -16.09 -4.07
N PRO A 305 -5.34 -16.94 -3.61
CA PRO A 305 -5.18 -17.22 -2.19
C PRO A 305 -4.59 -16.02 -1.43
N VAL A 306 -5.16 -15.73 -0.26
CA VAL A 306 -4.66 -14.67 0.64
C VAL A 306 -3.52 -15.22 1.50
N VAL A 307 -2.28 -14.96 1.09
CA VAL A 307 -1.08 -15.52 1.72
C VAL A 307 -0.11 -14.41 2.09
N ALA A 308 0.14 -14.24 3.39
CA ALA A 308 1.03 -13.19 3.90
C ALA A 308 2.47 -13.31 3.36
N GLY A 309 2.97 -14.54 3.14
CA GLY A 309 4.27 -14.76 2.47
C GLY A 309 5.49 -14.28 3.28
N VAL A 310 5.33 -14.02 4.58
CA VAL A 310 6.42 -13.60 5.47
C VAL A 310 7.36 -14.77 5.74
N ARG A 311 8.65 -14.59 5.45
CA ARG A 311 9.71 -15.59 5.64
C ARG A 311 10.90 -14.98 6.38
N ARG A 312 11.66 -15.80 7.10
CA ARG A 312 12.90 -15.38 7.78
C ARG A 312 13.98 -14.98 6.78
#